data_AF-A0A0Q7K8S4-F1
#
_entry.id   AF-A0A0Q7K8S4-F1
#
_cell.length_a   1.000
_cell.length_b   1.000
_cell.length_c   1.000
_cell.angle_alpha   90.00
_cell.angle_beta   90.00
_cell.angle_gamma   90.00
#
_symmetry.space_group_name_H-M   'P 1'
#
loop_
_entity.id
_entity.type
_entity.pdbx_description
1 polymer ?
#
loop_
_entity_poly.entity_id
_entity_poly.type
_entity_poly.pdbx_seq_one_letter_code
_entity_poly.pdbx_strand_id
1 'polypeptide(L)'
;MRIKKKWAAMTVLAAMLLSVVPVAQAEQGQPAPVIRNLALGLDYKWSEEPEASHPDGSKKLTDGKHGLLNMSDPAWIGHVKKMTREVTFDLGESKSISKINARFLQDWPTNEALVPLTVSMYVSDDKVNWGCSGWIDNKGIETCLLDKLNAGNVKSFIHEVEAQSGKHISNEAANVLLRDARTL
;
A
#
# COMPACT_ATOMS: atom_id res chain seq x y z
N MET A 1 40.35 -12.33 -58.46
CA MET A 1 39.47 -11.58 -59.38
C MET A 1 38.02 -11.82 -58.94
N ARG A 2 37.29 -10.76 -58.60
CA ARG A 2 35.85 -10.74 -58.27
C ARG A 2 35.02 -11.22 -59.48
N ILE A 3 33.78 -11.68 -59.25
CA ILE A 3 32.53 -11.02 -59.70
C ILE A 3 31.32 -11.69 -59.01
N LYS A 4 30.49 -10.86 -58.37
CA LYS A 4 29.14 -11.16 -57.88
C LYS A 4 28.12 -10.97 -59.02
N LYS A 5 26.96 -11.64 -58.99
CA LYS A 5 25.71 -11.09 -59.55
C LYS A 5 24.47 -11.65 -58.83
N LYS A 6 23.63 -10.73 -58.34
CA LYS A 6 22.26 -10.92 -57.80
C LYS A 6 21.21 -10.83 -58.95
N TRP A 7 19.94 -10.87 -58.55
CA TRP A 7 18.68 -10.54 -59.27
C TRP A 7 18.07 -11.75 -60.03
N ALA A 8 16.78 -12.08 -59.96
CA ALA A 8 15.61 -11.22 -59.81
C ALA A 8 14.41 -11.88 -59.08
N ALA A 9 13.53 -11.01 -58.56
CA ALA A 9 12.23 -11.30 -58.01
C ALA A 9 11.22 -11.75 -59.08
N MET A 10 10.25 -12.58 -58.69
CA MET A 10 9.03 -12.76 -59.47
C MET A 10 7.81 -12.69 -58.54
N THR A 11 7.05 -11.62 -58.75
CA THR A 11 5.77 -11.25 -58.17
C THR A 11 4.64 -12.13 -58.72
N VAL A 12 3.74 -12.60 -57.86
CA VAL A 12 2.34 -12.83 -58.24
C VAL A 12 1.46 -12.18 -57.18
N LEU A 13 0.86 -11.07 -57.57
CA LEU A 13 -0.25 -10.42 -56.88
C LEU A 13 -1.49 -10.64 -57.75
N ALA A 14 -2.47 -11.37 -57.26
CA ALA A 14 -3.83 -11.34 -57.76
C ALA A 14 -4.77 -11.52 -56.56
N ALA A 15 -5.42 -10.42 -56.21
CA ALA A 15 -6.29 -10.25 -55.07
C ALA A 15 -7.63 -10.97 -55.27
N MET A 16 -8.17 -11.56 -54.20
CA MET A 16 -9.60 -11.49 -53.91
C MET A 16 -9.80 -11.39 -52.40
N LEU A 17 -10.35 -10.24 -52.02
CA LEU A 17 -10.87 -9.86 -50.72
C LEU A 17 -11.97 -10.83 -50.29
N LEU A 18 -11.95 -11.28 -49.02
CA LEU A 18 -13.11 -11.39 -48.10
C LEU A 18 -12.75 -12.29 -46.92
N SER A 19 -12.17 -11.67 -45.89
CA SER A 19 -12.65 -11.75 -44.50
C SER A 19 -11.54 -11.20 -43.61
N VAL A 20 -11.52 -9.87 -43.48
CA VAL A 20 -11.04 -9.29 -42.23
C VAL A 20 -12.09 -9.73 -41.21
N VAL A 21 -11.92 -10.91 -40.64
CA VAL A 21 -12.59 -11.21 -39.38
C VAL A 21 -11.88 -10.27 -38.41
N PRO A 22 -12.56 -9.29 -37.81
CA PRO A 22 -12.02 -8.77 -36.57
C PRO A 22 -11.97 -10.01 -35.69
N VAL A 23 -10.76 -10.46 -35.34
CA VAL A 23 -10.63 -11.18 -34.08
C VAL A 23 -11.00 -10.14 -33.03
N ALA A 24 -12.31 -9.97 -32.85
CA ALA A 24 -12.90 -9.76 -31.55
C ALA A 24 -12.46 -11.01 -30.78
N GLN A 25 -11.22 -10.97 -30.32
CA GLN A 25 -10.83 -11.67 -29.14
C GLN A 25 -11.83 -11.11 -28.14
N ALA A 26 -12.89 -11.87 -27.87
CA ALA A 26 -13.52 -11.78 -26.60
C ALA A 26 -12.36 -11.96 -25.62
N GLU A 27 -11.89 -10.87 -25.02
CA GLU A 27 -11.47 -10.94 -23.64
C GLU A 27 -12.64 -11.64 -22.95
N GLN A 28 -12.55 -12.96 -22.82
CA GLN A 28 -13.30 -13.68 -21.82
C GLN A 28 -12.91 -12.96 -20.54
N GLY A 29 -13.76 -12.03 -20.12
CA GLY A 29 -13.47 -11.11 -19.05
C GLY A 29 -12.98 -11.93 -17.89
N GLN A 30 -11.70 -11.81 -17.57
CA GLN A 30 -11.19 -12.36 -16.32
C GLN A 30 -12.12 -11.83 -15.23
N PRO A 31 -12.71 -12.70 -14.41
CA PRO A 31 -13.58 -12.23 -13.35
C PRO A 31 -12.81 -11.19 -12.55
N ALA A 32 -13.44 -10.05 -12.32
CA ALA A 32 -12.83 -8.96 -11.58
C ALA A 32 -12.21 -9.51 -10.28
N PRO A 33 -11.02 -9.01 -9.86
CA PRO A 33 -10.36 -9.51 -8.67
C PRO A 33 -11.33 -9.54 -7.48
N VAL A 34 -11.51 -10.72 -6.89
CA VAL A 34 -12.40 -10.87 -5.72
C VAL A 34 -11.74 -10.17 -4.53
N ILE A 35 -12.31 -9.02 -4.16
CA ILE A 35 -11.90 -8.30 -2.95
C ILE A 35 -12.42 -9.07 -1.74
N ARG A 36 -11.51 -9.45 -0.84
CA ARG A 36 -11.82 -10.14 0.42
C ARG A 36 -11.08 -9.49 1.59
N ASN A 37 -11.59 -9.65 2.80
CA ASN A 37 -10.89 -9.23 4.01
C ASN A 37 -9.70 -10.16 4.27
N LEU A 38 -8.49 -9.69 3.98
CA LEU A 38 -7.25 -10.46 4.17
C LEU A 38 -6.93 -10.70 5.65
N ALA A 39 -7.48 -9.88 6.56
CA ALA A 39 -7.23 -9.98 7.99
C ALA A 39 -8.25 -10.84 8.74
N LEU A 40 -9.33 -11.31 8.09
CA LEU A 40 -10.43 -12.00 8.77
C LEU A 40 -9.93 -13.24 9.53
N GLY A 41 -10.12 -13.25 10.85
CA GLY A 41 -9.74 -14.34 11.76
C GLY A 41 -8.25 -14.42 12.11
N LEU A 42 -7.41 -13.51 11.62
CA LEU A 42 -5.98 -13.51 11.91
C LEU A 42 -5.67 -13.13 13.35
N ASP A 43 -4.58 -13.68 13.87
CA ASP A 43 -3.90 -13.10 15.03
C ASP A 43 -3.18 -11.81 14.66
N TYR A 44 -2.97 -10.98 15.66
CA TYR A 44 -2.18 -9.77 15.58
C TYR A 44 -1.53 -9.49 16.93
N LYS A 45 -0.57 -8.57 16.93
CA LYS A 45 0.17 -8.19 18.13
C LYS A 45 -0.03 -6.72 18.42
N TRP A 46 -0.19 -6.40 19.69
CA TRP A 46 -0.17 -5.04 20.19
C TRP A 46 1.24 -4.64 20.63
N SER A 47 1.61 -3.39 20.40
CA SER A 47 2.73 -2.78 21.12
C SER A 47 2.43 -2.60 22.61
N GLU A 48 1.15 -2.39 22.95
CA GLU A 48 0.64 -2.26 24.31
C GLU A 48 -0.81 -2.75 24.36
N GLU A 49 -1.10 -3.66 25.28
CA GLU A 49 -2.43 -4.27 25.42
C GLU A 49 -3.52 -3.22 25.66
N PRO A 50 -4.75 -3.45 25.17
CA PRO A 50 -5.88 -2.58 25.46
C PRO A 50 -6.25 -2.50 26.94
N GLU A 51 -7.02 -1.48 27.28
CA GLU A 51 -7.48 -1.26 28.64
C GLU A 51 -8.38 -2.42 29.10
N ALA A 52 -8.24 -2.83 30.36
CA ALA A 52 -9.01 -3.92 30.94
C ALA A 52 -10.53 -3.68 30.90
N SER A 53 -10.97 -2.40 30.83
CA SER A 53 -12.38 -2.03 30.69
C SER A 53 -12.93 -2.23 29.27
N HIS A 54 -12.06 -2.25 28.25
CA HIS A 54 -12.38 -2.49 26.84
C HIS A 54 -11.31 -3.40 26.21
N PRO A 55 -11.20 -4.65 26.66
CA PRO A 55 -10.10 -5.53 26.29
C PRO A 55 -10.29 -6.06 24.87
N ASP A 56 -9.21 -6.55 24.27
CA ASP A 56 -9.28 -7.18 22.94
C ASP A 56 -10.04 -8.52 22.94
N GLY A 57 -9.97 -9.29 24.04
CA GLY A 57 -10.61 -10.60 24.09
C GLY A 57 -10.11 -11.51 22.96
N SER A 58 -11.02 -11.98 22.09
CA SER A 58 -10.76 -12.96 21.04
C SER A 58 -10.60 -12.34 19.64
N LYS A 59 -9.60 -11.47 19.46
CA LYS A 59 -9.17 -10.89 18.17
C LYS A 59 -10.20 -9.98 17.51
N LYS A 60 -10.82 -9.08 18.27
CA LYS A 60 -11.96 -8.27 17.80
C LYS A 60 -11.65 -7.42 16.57
N LEU A 61 -10.40 -7.00 16.35
CA LEU A 61 -10.04 -6.24 15.13
C LEU A 61 -10.17 -7.06 13.83
N THR A 62 -10.29 -8.38 13.93
CA THR A 62 -10.28 -9.31 12.80
C THR A 62 -11.48 -10.24 12.75
N ASP A 63 -12.44 -10.12 13.68
CA ASP A 63 -13.57 -11.05 13.77
C ASP A 63 -14.72 -10.73 12.79
N GLY A 64 -14.59 -9.62 12.05
CA GLY A 64 -15.57 -9.16 11.06
C GLY A 64 -16.79 -8.45 11.64
N LYS A 65 -16.84 -8.22 12.95
CA LYS A 65 -17.92 -7.50 13.63
C LYS A 65 -17.58 -6.02 13.77
N HIS A 66 -18.60 -5.18 13.81
CA HIS A 66 -18.46 -3.74 14.03
C HIS A 66 -19.25 -3.33 15.27
N GLY A 67 -18.65 -2.48 16.11
CA GLY A 67 -19.36 -1.88 17.24
C GLY A 67 -20.43 -0.88 16.80
N LEU A 68 -21.46 -0.77 17.62
CA LEU A 68 -22.49 0.26 17.54
C LEU A 68 -21.95 1.62 18.03
N LEU A 69 -22.71 2.69 17.81
CA LEU A 69 -22.42 4.03 18.36
C LEU A 69 -22.75 4.08 19.86
N ASN A 70 -22.03 3.27 20.64
CA ASN A 70 -22.15 3.12 22.08
C ASN A 70 -20.79 2.64 22.62
N MET A 71 -20.17 3.42 23.51
CA MET A 71 -18.87 3.07 24.09
C MET A 71 -18.89 1.74 24.87
N SER A 72 -20.04 1.37 25.45
CA SER A 72 -20.19 0.10 26.19
C SER A 72 -20.39 -1.12 25.29
N ASP A 73 -20.44 -0.96 23.96
CA ASP A 73 -20.54 -2.10 23.06
C ASP A 73 -19.25 -2.95 23.15
N PRO A 74 -19.35 -4.25 23.48
CA PRO A 74 -18.18 -5.11 23.67
C PRO A 74 -17.38 -5.34 22.38
N ALA A 75 -17.88 -4.97 21.20
CA ALA A 75 -17.10 -5.02 19.97
C ALA A 75 -16.01 -3.94 19.91
N TRP A 76 -16.06 -2.91 20.77
CA TRP A 76 -14.99 -1.93 20.88
C TRP A 76 -13.81 -2.42 21.72
N ILE A 77 -12.63 -1.94 21.34
CA ILE A 77 -11.37 -2.03 22.06
C ILE A 77 -10.96 -0.60 22.43
N GLY A 78 -10.43 -0.41 23.64
CA GLY A 78 -10.09 0.92 24.14
C GLY A 78 -8.62 1.07 24.55
N HIS A 79 -8.06 2.24 24.27
CA HIS A 79 -6.80 2.70 24.84
C HIS A 79 -6.97 4.08 25.45
N VAL A 80 -6.30 4.35 26.58
CA VAL A 80 -6.23 5.69 27.16
C VAL A 80 -4.81 6.27 27.07
N LYS A 81 -4.60 7.47 27.64
CA LYS A 81 -3.31 8.17 27.78
C LYS A 81 -2.72 8.81 26.52
N LYS A 82 -3.41 8.77 25.38
CA LYS A 82 -3.01 9.46 24.12
C LYS A 82 -1.61 9.08 23.62
N MET A 83 -1.14 7.89 23.96
CA MET A 83 0.12 7.35 23.45
C MET A 83 -0.13 6.61 22.14
N THR A 84 0.86 6.60 21.25
CA THR A 84 0.82 5.83 20.00
C THR A 84 0.63 4.35 20.31
N ARG A 85 -0.17 3.68 19.48
CA ARG A 85 -0.39 2.22 19.52
C ARG A 85 -0.04 1.65 18.15
N GLU A 86 0.70 0.56 18.16
CA GLU A 86 0.95 -0.24 16.97
C GLU A 86 0.18 -1.56 17.07
N VAL A 87 -0.41 -1.95 15.95
CA VAL A 87 -0.98 -3.27 15.74
C VAL A 87 -0.33 -3.90 14.53
N THR A 88 0.28 -5.06 14.71
CA THR A 88 0.93 -5.79 13.63
C THR A 88 0.11 -7.00 13.22
N PHE A 89 -0.35 -7.03 11.96
CA PHE A 89 -1.06 -8.16 11.36
C PHE A 89 -0.10 -8.96 10.47
N ASP A 90 0.05 -10.26 10.73
CA ASP A 90 0.85 -11.17 9.89
C ASP A 90 -0.06 -11.86 8.88
N LEU A 91 0.03 -11.47 7.60
CA LEU A 91 -0.77 -12.06 6.52
C LEU A 91 -0.28 -13.46 6.09
N GLY A 92 0.82 -13.95 6.68
CA GLY A 92 1.41 -15.28 6.45
C GLY A 92 2.31 -15.36 5.21
N GLU A 93 1.86 -14.83 4.08
CA GLU A 93 2.61 -14.73 2.82
C GLU A 93 2.42 -13.34 2.20
N SER A 94 3.24 -12.99 1.20
CA SER A 94 3.09 -11.72 0.48
C SER A 94 1.76 -11.69 -0.28
N LYS A 95 0.97 -10.64 -0.07
CA LYS A 95 -0.37 -10.47 -0.65
C LYS A 95 -0.56 -9.05 -1.15
N SER A 96 -1.25 -8.89 -2.28
CA SER A 96 -1.66 -7.58 -2.76
C SER A 96 -2.79 -7.01 -1.89
N ILE A 97 -2.55 -5.84 -1.30
CA ILE A 97 -3.54 -5.10 -0.50
C ILE A 97 -4.11 -3.99 -1.37
N SER A 98 -5.41 -4.02 -1.65
CA SER A 98 -6.08 -2.97 -2.42
C SER A 98 -6.68 -1.86 -1.55
N LYS A 99 -7.04 -2.17 -0.29
CA LYS A 99 -7.64 -1.23 0.65
C LYS A 99 -7.39 -1.66 2.08
N ILE A 100 -7.19 -0.67 2.96
CA ILE A 100 -7.18 -0.84 4.41
C ILE A 100 -8.35 -0.02 4.98
N ASN A 101 -9.11 -0.59 5.91
CA ASN A 101 -10.17 0.12 6.62
C ASN A 101 -9.99 -0.08 8.13
N ALA A 102 -10.16 0.98 8.90
CA ALA A 102 -10.26 0.95 10.35
C ALA A 102 -11.49 1.75 10.78
N ARG A 103 -12.11 1.36 11.89
CA ARG A 103 -13.25 2.07 12.48
C ARG A 103 -12.86 2.59 13.86
N PHE A 104 -13.20 3.84 14.12
CA PHE A 104 -12.98 4.49 15.39
C PHE A 104 -14.31 5.02 15.91
N LEU A 105 -14.55 4.82 17.20
CA LEU A 105 -15.69 5.40 17.87
C LEU A 105 -15.41 6.89 18.16
N GLN A 106 -16.36 7.74 17.81
CA GLN A 106 -16.42 9.11 18.31
C GLN A 106 -17.71 9.24 19.13
N ASP A 107 -17.57 9.41 20.44
CA ASP A 107 -18.68 9.60 21.36
C ASP A 107 -18.28 10.68 22.35
N TRP A 108 -18.79 11.90 22.11
CA TRP A 108 -18.55 13.13 22.85
C TRP A 108 -19.79 14.02 22.74
N PRO A 109 -20.19 14.80 23.77
CA PRO A 109 -19.53 14.99 25.06
C PRO A 109 -19.93 13.98 26.14
N THR A 110 -20.82 13.04 25.84
CA THR A 110 -21.34 12.07 26.81
C THR A 110 -20.24 11.17 27.36
N ASN A 111 -19.33 10.73 26.49
CA ASN A 111 -18.11 10.03 26.86
C ASN A 111 -16.88 10.78 26.31
N GLU A 112 -15.68 10.38 26.72
CA GLU A 112 -14.42 10.94 26.21
C GLU A 112 -13.79 10.03 25.15
N ALA A 113 -14.61 9.34 24.35
CA ALA A 113 -14.12 8.48 23.26
C ALA A 113 -13.89 9.34 22.01
N LEU A 114 -12.61 9.54 21.68
CA LEU A 114 -12.17 10.37 20.58
C LEU A 114 -11.48 9.52 19.50
N VAL A 115 -11.56 9.98 18.25
CA VAL A 115 -10.80 9.39 17.15
C VAL A 115 -9.30 9.73 17.29
N PRO A 116 -8.40 8.90 16.72
CA PRO A 116 -6.98 9.24 16.69
C PRO A 116 -6.72 10.53 15.93
N LEU A 117 -5.72 11.30 16.39
CA LEU A 117 -5.23 12.47 15.64
C LEU A 117 -4.56 12.07 14.32
N THR A 118 -3.92 10.90 14.30
CA THR A 118 -3.22 10.38 13.13
C THR A 118 -3.29 8.86 13.15
N VAL A 119 -3.46 8.28 11.96
CA VAL A 119 -3.36 6.84 11.72
C VAL A 119 -2.36 6.66 10.59
N SER A 120 -1.27 5.94 10.87
CA SER A 120 -0.24 5.60 9.88
C SER A 120 -0.28 4.10 9.60
N MET A 121 -0.12 3.72 8.34
CA MET A 121 -0.18 2.32 7.90
C MET A 121 1.13 1.96 7.21
N TYR A 122 1.75 0.87 7.67
CA TYR A 122 3.01 0.36 7.14
C TYR A 122 2.84 -1.09 6.70
N VAL A 123 3.63 -1.50 5.70
CA VAL A 123 3.70 -2.87 5.19
C VAL A 123 5.16 -3.32 5.13
N SER A 124 5.37 -4.63 5.24
CA SER A 124 6.70 -5.25 5.20
C SER A 124 6.60 -6.65 4.59
N ASP A 125 7.57 -7.01 3.75
CA ASP A 125 7.73 -8.37 3.24
C ASP A 125 8.67 -9.22 4.14
N ASP A 126 9.44 -8.61 5.05
CA ASP A 126 10.49 -9.26 5.83
C ASP A 126 10.37 -9.10 7.35
N LYS A 127 9.35 -8.38 7.83
CA LYS A 127 9.06 -8.05 9.24
C LYS A 127 10.11 -7.18 9.92
N VAL A 128 11.13 -6.73 9.18
CA VAL A 128 12.24 -5.90 9.69
C VAL A 128 12.18 -4.50 9.09
N ASN A 129 12.02 -4.41 7.77
CA ASN A 129 11.94 -3.16 7.03
C ASN A 129 10.47 -2.84 6.74
N TRP A 130 10.00 -1.70 7.23
CA TRP A 130 8.61 -1.27 7.15
C TRP A 130 8.51 0.00 6.32
N GLY A 131 7.70 -0.04 5.26
CA GLY A 131 7.43 1.11 4.40
C GLY A 131 5.97 1.54 4.50
N CYS A 132 5.69 2.84 4.35
CA CYS A 132 4.33 3.28 4.06
C CYS A 132 3.89 2.64 2.73
N SER A 133 2.81 1.86 2.76
CA SER A 133 2.34 1.12 1.59
C SER A 133 2.19 2.01 0.36
N GLY A 134 2.96 1.73 -0.71
CA GLY A 134 2.86 2.41 -2.00
C GLY A 134 3.41 3.83 -2.05
N TRP A 135 4.18 4.29 -1.06
CA TRP A 135 4.76 5.63 -1.05
C TRP A 135 5.96 5.77 -1.98
N ILE A 136 6.77 4.72 -2.12
CA ILE A 136 7.83 4.64 -3.11
C ILE A 136 7.64 3.33 -3.88
N ASP A 137 7.31 3.40 -5.16
CA ASP A 137 7.02 2.21 -5.97
C ASP A 137 8.25 1.64 -6.70
N ASN A 138 9.40 2.31 -6.53
CA ASN A 138 10.66 1.97 -7.19
C ASN A 138 11.77 1.71 -6.17
N LYS A 139 12.14 0.44 -6.00
CA LYS A 139 13.21 -0.01 -5.09
C LYS A 139 14.58 0.63 -5.35
N GLY A 140 14.87 0.98 -6.61
CA GLY A 140 16.10 1.67 -6.98
C GLY A 140 16.17 3.08 -6.40
N ILE A 141 15.04 3.81 -6.44
CA ILE A 141 14.93 5.15 -5.85
C ILE A 141 15.01 5.07 -4.33
N GLU A 142 14.33 4.11 -3.71
CA GLU A 142 14.41 3.89 -2.26
C GLU A 142 15.86 3.69 -1.80
N THR A 143 16.61 2.79 -2.47
CA THR A 143 18.03 2.55 -2.17
C THR A 143 18.87 3.83 -2.34
N CYS A 144 18.65 4.56 -3.45
CA CYS A 144 19.37 5.78 -3.79
C CYS A 144 19.17 6.89 -2.74
N LEU A 145 17.97 6.99 -2.15
CA LEU A 145 17.63 7.94 -1.10
C LEU A 145 18.27 7.56 0.23
N LEU A 146 18.25 6.27 0.60
CA LEU A 146 18.91 5.77 1.81
C LEU A 146 20.42 6.01 1.79
N ASP A 147 21.08 5.75 0.66
CA ASP A 147 22.52 6.00 0.50
C ASP A 147 22.89 7.46 0.73
N LYS A 148 22.03 8.39 0.28
CA LYS A 148 22.26 9.84 0.48
C LYS A 148 22.10 10.25 1.93
N LEU A 149 21.11 9.70 2.64
CA LEU A 149 20.94 9.96 4.07
C LEU A 149 22.13 9.41 4.88
N ASN A 150 22.56 8.17 4.59
CA ASN A 150 23.71 7.55 5.24
C ASN A 150 25.02 8.33 5.01
N ALA A 151 25.17 8.94 3.83
CA ALA A 151 26.29 9.82 3.52
C ALA A 151 26.17 11.24 4.12
N GLY A 152 25.08 11.56 4.84
CA GLY A 152 24.79 12.91 5.35
C GLY A 152 24.51 13.94 4.26
N ASN A 153 24.25 13.50 3.01
CA ASN A 153 24.03 14.37 1.87
C ASN A 153 22.56 14.75 1.72
N VAL A 154 22.07 15.53 2.69
CA VAL A 154 20.67 15.98 2.79
C VAL A 154 20.24 16.77 1.55
N LYS A 155 21.14 17.58 0.97
CA LYS A 155 20.83 18.37 -0.23
C LYS A 155 20.49 17.49 -1.43
N SER A 156 21.31 16.48 -1.72
CA SER A 156 21.03 15.56 -2.82
C SER A 156 19.78 14.71 -2.54
N PHE A 157 19.53 14.35 -1.28
CA PHE A 157 18.30 13.64 -0.89
C PHE A 157 17.07 14.49 -1.24
N ILE A 158 17.03 15.75 -0.81
CA ILE A 158 15.93 16.69 -1.09
C ILE A 158 15.67 16.81 -2.60
N HIS A 159 16.73 17.01 -3.39
CA HIS A 159 16.59 17.17 -4.85
C HIS A 159 16.02 15.91 -5.53
N GLU A 160 16.40 14.72 -5.08
CA GLU A 160 15.87 13.49 -5.66
C GLU A 160 14.42 13.25 -5.23
N VAL A 161 14.07 13.54 -3.98
CA VAL A 161 12.67 13.48 -3.53
C VAL A 161 11.79 14.43 -4.35
N GLU A 162 12.22 15.68 -4.56
CA GLU A 162 11.52 16.64 -5.42
C GLU A 162 11.41 16.14 -6.87
N ALA A 163 12.46 15.52 -7.41
CA ALA A 163 12.48 15.01 -8.77
C ALA A 163 11.58 13.79 -9.00
N GLN A 164 11.39 12.96 -7.97
CA GLN A 164 10.65 11.69 -8.04
C GLN A 164 9.22 11.80 -7.47
N SER A 165 8.88 12.91 -6.83
CA SER A 165 7.51 13.23 -6.40
C SER A 165 6.52 13.13 -7.56
N GLY A 166 5.43 12.40 -7.34
CA GLY A 166 4.38 12.12 -8.32
C GLY A 166 4.77 11.15 -9.43
N LYS A 167 6.00 10.61 -9.45
CA LYS A 167 6.45 9.61 -10.44
C LYS A 167 6.62 8.24 -9.83
N HIS A 168 7.48 8.19 -8.83
CA HIS A 168 7.85 6.98 -8.11
C HIS A 168 7.79 7.16 -6.61
N ILE A 169 7.62 8.41 -6.14
CA ILE A 169 7.34 8.78 -4.77
C ILE A 169 5.95 9.43 -4.79
N SER A 170 5.00 8.98 -3.97
CA SER A 170 3.70 9.65 -3.88
C SER A 170 3.87 11.10 -3.40
N ASN A 171 2.95 12.00 -3.76
CA ASN A 171 3.06 13.41 -3.36
C ASN A 171 2.99 13.56 -1.83
N GLU A 172 2.21 12.71 -1.17
CA GLU A 172 2.11 12.64 0.29
C GLU A 172 3.46 12.25 0.91
N ALA A 173 4.13 11.25 0.32
CA ALA A 173 5.44 10.81 0.75
C ALA A 173 6.49 11.90 0.57
N ALA A 174 6.53 12.52 -0.61
CA ALA A 174 7.46 13.60 -0.89
C ALA A 174 7.28 14.76 0.09
N ASN A 175 6.04 15.15 0.40
CA ASN A 175 5.77 16.22 1.37
C ASN A 175 6.34 15.91 2.76
N VAL A 176 6.17 14.69 3.26
CA VAL A 176 6.71 14.28 4.57
C VAL A 176 8.23 14.26 4.54
N LEU A 177 8.82 13.61 3.53
CA LEU A 177 10.28 13.48 3.40
C LEU A 177 10.96 14.85 3.28
N LEU A 178 10.39 15.78 2.51
CA LEU A 178 10.92 17.13 2.35
C LEU A 178 10.76 17.99 3.61
N ARG A 179 9.64 17.85 4.32
CA ARG A 179 9.43 18.53 5.60
C ARG A 179 10.52 18.15 6.60
N ASP A 180 10.74 16.85 6.77
CA ASP A 180 11.67 16.34 7.78
C ASP A 180 13.13 16.62 7.39
N ALA A 181 13.49 16.44 6.11
CA ALA A 181 14.84 16.70 5.63
C ALA A 181 15.26 18.17 5.74
N ARG A 182 14.32 19.13 5.66
CA ARG A 182 14.62 20.56 5.84
C ARG A 182 14.88 20.96 7.29
N THR A 183 14.66 20.04 8.23
CA THR A 183 14.91 20.26 9.68
C THR A 183 16.21 19.61 10.18
N LEU A 184 16.92 18.89 9.30
CA LEU A 184 18.22 18.28 9.56
C LEU A 184 19.36 19.25 9.17
#